data_AF-A0A8X7U0B1-F1
#
_entry.id   AF-A0A8X7U0B1-F1
#
_cell.length_a   1.000
_cell.length_b   1.000
_cell.length_c   1.000
_cell.angle_alpha   90.00
_cell.angle_beta   90.00
_cell.angle_gamma   90.00
#
_symmetry.space_group_name_H-M   'P 1'
#
loop_
_entity.id
_entity.type
_entity.pdbx_description
1 polymer ?
#
loop_
_entity_poly.entity_id
_entity_poly.type
_entity_poly.pdbx_seq_one_letter_code
_entity_poly.pdbx_strand_id
1 'polypeptide(L)'
;MSESEEDVVLPRFFKVFLSETASESMAIPMSFNEHLEDPLPQTAKLQGTGGGVWTVSFKKIRDCAYFTSGWSKFAEDHELKD
;
A
#
# COMPACT_ATOMS: atom_id res chain seq x y z
N MET A 1 -28.53 16.64 -10.51
CA MET A 1 -28.83 15.40 -9.80
C MET A 1 -27.51 14.89 -9.29
N SER A 2 -27.06 15.39 -8.14
CA SER A 2 -25.87 14.89 -7.46
C SER A 2 -26.28 13.58 -6.81
N GLU A 3 -25.81 12.47 -7.38
CA GLU A 3 -25.86 11.18 -6.70
C GLU A 3 -25.17 11.36 -5.36
N SER A 4 -25.90 11.06 -4.29
CA SER A 4 -25.38 10.99 -2.93
C SER A 4 -24.25 9.98 -2.93
N GLU A 5 -23.03 10.48 -2.76
CA GLU A 5 -21.87 9.69 -2.35
C GLU A 5 -22.25 8.99 -1.05
N GLU A 6 -22.70 7.74 -1.14
CA GLU A 6 -22.79 6.87 0.01
C GLU A 6 -21.40 6.83 0.64
N ASP A 7 -21.30 7.07 1.95
CA ASP A 7 -20.06 6.95 2.71
C ASP A 7 -19.58 5.48 2.64
N VAL A 8 -18.87 5.13 1.57
CA VAL A 8 -18.26 3.81 1.43
C VAL A 8 -17.14 3.72 2.45
N VAL A 9 -17.40 3.01 3.55
CA VAL A 9 -16.40 2.75 4.58
C VAL A 9 -15.38 1.75 4.02
N LEU A 10 -14.29 2.28 3.47
CA LEU A 10 -13.18 1.47 2.97
C LEU A 10 -12.34 0.91 4.14
N PRO A 11 -11.89 -0.35 4.02
CA PRO A 11 -11.00 -0.95 5.00
C PRO A 11 -9.70 -0.16 5.07
N ARG A 12 -9.18 0.05 6.28
CA ARG A 12 -7.98 0.85 6.53
C ARG A 12 -7.03 0.13 7.49
N PHE A 13 -5.74 0.35 7.32
CA PHE A 13 -4.71 -0.08 8.25
C PHE A 13 -3.68 1.04 8.44
N PHE A 14 -2.86 0.94 9.48
CA PHE A 14 -1.66 1.73 9.63
C PHE A 14 -0.46 0.80 9.85
N LYS A 15 0.73 1.23 9.45
CA LYS A 15 1.96 0.47 9.60
C LYS A 15 3.09 1.42 10.00
N VAL A 16 3.81 1.08 11.05
CA VAL A 16 5.06 1.77 11.42
C VAL A 16 6.13 1.44 10.38
N PHE A 17 6.76 2.48 9.84
CA PHE A 17 7.93 2.39 8.97
C PHE A 17 9.17 2.18 9.84
N LEU A 18 9.95 1.15 9.51
CA LEU A 18 11.23 0.86 10.17
C LEU A 18 12.26 0.65 9.07
N SER A 19 13.24 1.55 8.97
CA SER A 19 14.19 1.61 7.86
C SER A 19 14.90 0.27 7.58
N GLU A 20 15.22 -0.48 8.63
CA GLU A 20 15.88 -1.80 8.53
C GLU A 20 15.03 -2.86 7.79
N THR A 21 13.70 -2.77 7.90
CA THR A 21 12.80 -3.83 7.40
C THR A 21 11.89 -3.37 6.27
N ALA A 22 11.69 -2.06 6.12
CA ALA A 22 10.70 -1.46 5.24
C ALA A 22 11.28 -0.54 4.16
N SER A 23 12.60 -0.39 4.05
CA SER A 23 13.23 0.49 3.05
C SER A 23 12.98 0.01 1.61
N GLU A 24 13.21 -1.27 1.34
CA GLU A 24 13.13 -1.84 -0.02
C GLU A 24 11.74 -2.40 -0.37
N SER A 25 10.97 -2.82 0.62
CA SER A 25 9.64 -3.41 0.44
C SER A 25 8.78 -3.21 1.67
N MET A 26 7.46 -3.24 1.52
CA MET A 26 6.52 -3.11 2.64
C MET A 26 5.53 -4.26 2.66
N ALA A 27 5.54 -5.00 3.77
CA ALA A 27 4.56 -6.03 4.04
C ALA A 27 3.22 -5.41 4.45
N ILE A 28 2.15 -5.83 3.79
CA ILE A 28 0.79 -5.54 4.24
C ILE A 28 0.53 -6.31 5.54
N PRO A 29 -0.06 -5.70 6.58
CA PRO A 29 -0.43 -6.43 7.79
C PRO A 29 -1.28 -7.66 7.43
N MET A 30 -0.93 -8.83 7.97
CA MET A 30 -1.63 -10.08 7.64
C MET A 30 -3.14 -10.02 7.92
N SER A 31 -3.54 -9.28 8.96
CA SER A 31 -4.95 -9.05 9.29
C SER A 31 -5.72 -8.29 8.21
N PHE A 32 -5.03 -7.59 7.30
CA PHE A 32 -5.63 -6.85 6.20
C PHE A 32 -5.77 -7.68 4.92
N ASN A 33 -5.19 -8.88 4.87
CA ASN A 33 -5.20 -9.71 3.66
C ASN A 33 -6.61 -10.14 3.22
N GLU A 34 -7.57 -10.24 4.15
CA GLU A 34 -8.97 -10.58 3.83
C GLU A 34 -9.67 -9.51 2.99
N HIS A 35 -9.13 -8.29 2.94
CA HIS A 35 -9.64 -7.19 2.13
C HIS A 35 -8.95 -7.06 0.77
N LEU A 36 -7.94 -7.89 0.49
CA LEU A 36 -7.21 -7.87 -0.78
C LEU A 36 -7.88 -8.80 -1.80
N GLU A 37 -7.76 -8.43 -3.07
CA GLU A 37 -8.18 -9.30 -4.19
C GLU A 37 -7.34 -10.60 -4.21
N ASP A 38 -8.00 -11.71 -4.57
CA ASP A 38 -7.36 -13.00 -4.84
C ASP A 38 -7.89 -13.53 -6.20
N PRO A 39 -7.06 -13.59 -7.26
CA PRO A 39 -5.61 -13.38 -7.26
C PRO A 39 -5.22 -11.90 -7.11
N LEU A 40 -4.08 -11.68 -6.45
CA LEU A 40 -3.52 -10.35 -6.26
C LEU A 40 -3.16 -9.70 -7.61
N PRO A 41 -3.51 -8.43 -7.86
CA PRO A 41 -3.06 -7.72 -9.04
C PRO A 41 -1.54 -7.55 -9.04
N GLN A 42 -0.94 -7.42 -10.23
CA GLN A 42 0.52 -7.32 -10.38
C GLN A 42 1.10 -6.00 -9.86
N THR A 43 0.27 -4.95 -9.80
CA THR A 43 0.67 -3.61 -9.37
C THR A 43 -0.43 -2.95 -8.55
N ALA A 44 -0.03 -1.98 -7.72
CA ALA A 44 -0.92 -1.11 -6.96
C ALA A 44 -0.52 0.35 -7.18
N LYS A 45 -1.48 1.27 -7.01
CA LYS A 45 -1.24 2.71 -7.03
C LYS A 45 -1.33 3.25 -5.60
N LEU A 46 -0.26 3.88 -5.15
CA LEU A 46 -0.23 4.63 -3.89
C LEU A 46 -0.48 6.10 -4.23
N GLN A 47 -1.53 6.68 -3.65
CA GLN A 47 -1.84 8.09 -3.82
C GLN A 47 -1.51 8.85 -2.54
N GLY A 48 -0.61 9.84 -2.65
CA GLY A 48 -0.24 10.71 -1.54
C GLY A 48 -1.28 11.82 -1.33
N THR A 49 -1.21 12.48 -0.17
CA THR A 49 -2.10 13.58 0.20
C THR A 49 -1.98 14.79 -0.74
N GLY A 50 -0.83 14.98 -1.38
CA GLY A 50 -0.60 16.01 -2.40
C GLY A 50 -1.07 15.65 -3.81
N GLY A 51 -1.76 14.52 -4.00
CA GLY A 51 -2.22 14.04 -5.32
C GLY A 51 -1.15 13.33 -6.16
N GLY A 52 0.09 13.24 -5.67
CA GLY A 52 1.13 12.40 -6.28
C GLY A 52 0.71 10.94 -6.31
N VAL A 53 1.10 10.22 -7.37
CA VAL A 53 0.77 8.80 -7.54
C VAL A 53 2.04 7.99 -7.84
N TRP A 54 2.25 6.92 -7.08
CA TRP A 54 3.34 5.98 -7.25
C TRP A 54 2.78 4.62 -7.63
N THR A 55 3.28 4.06 -8.73
CA THR A 55 2.94 2.68 -9.12
C THR A 55 3.98 1.74 -8.54
N VAL A 56 3.53 0.77 -7.74
CA VAL A 56 4.39 -0.23 -7.10
C VAL A 56 4.03 -1.62 -7.57
N SER A 57 5.01 -2.52 -7.67
CA SER A 57 4.74 -3.94 -7.87
C SER A 57 4.10 -4.52 -6.61
N PHE A 58 3.05 -5.32 -6.80
CA PHE A 58 2.30 -5.95 -5.73
C PHE A 58 2.41 -7.46 -5.85
N LYS A 59 2.91 -8.12 -4.79
CA LYS A 59 3.26 -9.54 -4.84
C LYS A 59 2.78 -10.26 -3.59
N LYS A 60 2.21 -11.45 -3.77
CA LYS A 60 1.93 -12.40 -2.69
C LYS A 60 3.12 -13.35 -2.57
N ILE A 61 3.79 -13.36 -1.43
CA ILE A 61 4.89 -14.27 -1.09
C ILE A 61 4.40 -15.12 0.09
N ARG A 62 4.12 -16.41 -0.16
CA ARG A 62 3.41 -17.28 0.79
C ARG A 62 2.06 -16.64 1.17
N ASP A 63 1.85 -16.37 2.46
CA ASP A 63 0.60 -15.82 3.00
C ASP A 63 0.66 -14.30 3.22
N CYS A 64 1.69 -13.62 2.73
CA CYS A 64 1.89 -12.18 2.94
C CYS A 64 1.91 -11.44 1.61
N ALA A 65 1.16 -10.34 1.53
CA ALA A 65 1.20 -9.41 0.40
C ALA A 65 2.25 -8.32 0.66
N TYR A 66 2.96 -7.92 -0.40
CA TYR A 66 4.05 -6.95 -0.33
C TYR A 66 3.96 -5.94 -1.46
N PHE A 67 4.15 -4.67 -1.12
CA PHE A 67 4.66 -3.68 -2.06
C PHE A 67 6.16 -3.88 -2.22
N THR A 68 6.63 -4.00 -3.47
CA THR A 68 8.03 -4.31 -3.78
C THR A 68 8.63 -3.23 -4.68
N SER A 69 8.96 -3.53 -5.94
CA SER A 69 9.55 -2.55 -6.86
C SER A 69 8.73 -1.25 -6.91
N GLY A 70 9.39 -0.11 -6.75
CA GLY A 70 8.77 1.23 -6.68
C GLY A 70 8.40 1.70 -5.27
N TRP A 71 8.36 0.81 -4.27
CA TRP A 71 8.08 1.19 -2.88
C TRP A 71 9.17 2.10 -2.29
N SER A 72 10.45 1.76 -2.49
CA SER A 72 11.56 2.56 -1.97
C SER A 72 11.52 4.01 -2.44
N LYS A 73 11.14 4.24 -3.70
CA LYS A 73 10.92 5.59 -4.24
C LYS A 73 9.79 6.33 -3.50
N PHE A 74 8.68 5.65 -3.20
CA PHE A 74 7.61 6.25 -2.40
C PHE A 74 8.11 6.66 -1.01
N ALA A 75 8.91 5.80 -0.36
CA ALA A 75 9.47 6.08 0.96
C ALA A 75 10.47 7.25 0.93
N GLU A 76 11.33 7.31 -0.09
CA GLU A 76 12.30 8.39 -0.31
C GLU A 76 11.60 9.73 -0.61
N ASP A 77 10.63 9.76 -1.53
CA ASP A 77 9.90 10.97 -1.91
C ASP A 77 9.10 11.56 -0.73
N HIS A 78 8.79 10.77 0.30
CA HIS A 78 8.12 11.21 1.54
C HIS A 78 9.05 11.31 2.75
N GLU A 79 10.37 11.14 2.56
CA GLU A 79 11.39 11.22 3.62
C GLU A 79 11.07 10.33 4.84
N LEU A 80 10.52 9.12 4.60
CA LEU A 80 10.15 8.21 5.68
C LEU A 80 11.39 7.74 6.45
N LYS A 81 11.34 7.88 7.76
CA LYS A 81 12.39 7.50 8.72
C LYS A 81 11.75 7.10 10.06
N ASP A 82 12.47 6.29 10.81
CA ASP A 82 12.13 5.89 12.19
C ASP A 82 12.57 6.93 13.23
#